data_AF-A0A3B8XRF7-F1
#
_entry.id   AF-A0A3B8XRF7-F1
#
_cell.length_a   1.000
_cell.length_b   1.000
_cell.length_c   1.000
_cell.angle_alpha   90.00
_cell.angle_beta   90.00
_cell.angle_gamma   90.00
#
_symmetry.space_group_name_H-M   'P 1'
#
loop_
_entity.id
_entity.type
_entity.pdbx_description
1 polymer ?
#
loop_
_entity_poly.entity_id
_entity_poly.type
_entity_poly.pdbx_seq_one_letter_code
_entity_poly.pdbx_strand_id
1 'polypeptide(L)'
;GVRVDKYVLELAAPVRVSADDASTRTLRLTQPRMSGSDVLALQKALAKEGYALNCDGVFGENVEKALKSFQRDFGIVDDGIAGPATRLMLGI
;
A
#
# COMPACT_ATOMS: atom_id res chain seq x y z
N GLY A 1 -20.23 31.22 -4.10
CA GLY A 1 -19.18 30.20 -4.23
C GLY A 1 -18.67 29.87 -2.85
N VAL A 2 -18.86 28.63 -2.41
CA VAL A 2 -18.04 27.89 -1.44
C VAL A 2 -18.39 26.42 -1.68
N ARG A 3 -17.43 25.59 -2.11
CA ARG A 3 -17.54 24.12 -2.08
C ARG A 3 -16.63 23.66 -0.94
N VAL A 4 -17.23 23.17 0.13
CA VAL A 4 -16.52 22.55 1.25
C VAL A 4 -16.97 21.10 1.32
N ASP A 5 -16.36 20.28 0.48
CA ASP A 5 -16.56 18.84 0.50
C ASP A 5 -15.39 18.26 1.32
N LYS A 6 -15.34 18.66 2.61
CA LYS A 6 -14.43 18.08 3.59
C LYS A 6 -14.96 16.69 3.90
N TYR A 7 -14.41 15.70 3.20
CA TYR A 7 -14.54 14.29 3.54
C TYR A 7 -14.37 14.13 5.04
N VAL A 8 -15.43 13.62 5.65
CA VAL A 8 -15.58 13.32 7.08
C VAL A 8 -14.38 12.49 7.53
N LEU A 9 -13.45 13.16 8.20
CA LEU A 9 -12.50 12.52 9.09
C LEU A 9 -13.20 12.32 10.44
N GLU A 10 -13.05 11.09 10.96
CA GLU A 10 -13.30 10.68 12.35
C GLU A 10 -14.77 10.35 12.71
N LEU A 11 -15.10 9.05 12.83
CA LEU A 11 -15.31 8.34 14.13
C LEU A 11 -16.05 6.98 13.98
N ALA A 12 -15.69 6.06 14.89
CA ALA A 12 -16.19 4.69 15.16
C ALA A 12 -15.54 3.57 14.31
N ALA A 13 -14.79 2.60 14.84
CA ALA A 13 -14.62 2.05 16.19
C ALA A 13 -13.25 1.29 16.26
N PRO A 14 -12.73 0.91 17.44
CA PRO A 14 -11.39 0.34 17.56
C PRO A 14 -11.41 -1.13 17.14
N VAL A 15 -11.10 -1.41 15.89
CA VAL A 15 -10.69 -2.76 15.51
C VAL A 15 -9.36 -2.99 16.21
N ARG A 16 -9.29 -4.00 17.09
CA ARG A 16 -8.04 -4.50 17.68
C ARG A 16 -7.21 -5.13 16.57
N VAL A 17 -6.68 -4.28 15.70
CA VAL A 17 -5.55 -4.60 14.83
C VAL A 17 -4.36 -4.57 15.78
N SER A 18 -3.65 -5.68 15.93
CA SER A 18 -2.34 -5.67 16.59
C SER A 18 -1.50 -4.57 15.94
N ALA A 19 -1.39 -3.45 16.64
CA ALA A 19 -1.05 -2.14 16.11
C ALA A 19 0.47 -1.91 16.00
N ASP A 20 1.27 -2.98 15.99
CA ASP A 20 2.72 -2.86 16.16
C ASP A 20 3.56 -3.04 14.89
N ASP A 21 3.01 -3.45 13.73
CA ASP A 21 3.85 -3.65 12.54
C ASP A 21 3.26 -3.17 11.21
N ALA A 22 2.13 -2.44 11.22
CA ALA A 22 1.78 -1.56 10.09
C ALA A 22 2.57 -0.26 10.20
N SER A 23 3.90 -0.37 10.30
CA SER A 23 4.81 0.76 10.38
C SER A 23 4.47 1.71 9.22
N THR A 24 4.31 2.98 9.54
CA THR A 24 4.13 4.14 8.64
C THR A 24 5.35 4.36 7.71
N ARG A 25 6.10 3.31 7.37
CA ARG A 25 7.25 3.36 6.50
C ARG A 25 6.80 3.24 5.05
N THR A 26 7.39 4.09 4.22
CA THR A 26 7.23 4.02 2.77
C THR A 26 7.92 2.77 2.23
N LEU A 27 7.16 1.84 1.64
CA LEU A 27 7.72 0.61 1.08
C LEU A 27 8.26 0.85 -0.32
N ARG A 28 9.47 0.36 -0.60
CA ARG A 28 10.12 0.46 -1.91
C ARG A 28 11.17 -0.63 -2.07
N LEU A 29 11.64 -0.83 -3.29
CA LEU A 29 12.75 -1.74 -3.54
C LEU A 29 14.04 -1.12 -2.95
N THR A 30 14.71 -1.87 -2.06
CA THR A 30 15.99 -1.47 -1.44
C THR A 30 16.97 -2.65 -1.41
N GLN A 31 18.24 -2.36 -1.09
CA GLN A 31 19.25 -3.36 -0.77
C GLN A 31 19.81 -3.08 0.64
N PRO A 32 19.64 -3.97 1.62
CA PRO A 32 18.89 -5.23 1.57
C PRO A 32 17.38 -5.00 1.30
N ARG A 33 16.70 -6.01 0.76
CA ARG A 33 15.27 -5.94 0.41
C ARG A 33 14.43 -5.71 1.66
N MET A 34 13.40 -4.86 1.56
CA MET A 34 12.43 -4.71 2.64
C MET A 34 11.66 -6.02 2.82
N SER A 35 11.46 -6.43 4.06
CA SER A 35 10.58 -7.53 4.41
C SER A 35 9.81 -7.20 5.68
N GLY A 36 8.70 -7.89 5.90
CA GLY A 36 7.84 -7.66 7.06
C GLY A 36 6.37 -7.96 6.80
N SER A 37 5.56 -7.78 7.85
CA SER A 37 4.12 -8.01 7.76
C SER A 37 3.43 -6.95 6.89
N ASP A 38 3.99 -5.74 6.84
CA ASP A 38 3.55 -4.64 5.98
C ASP A 38 3.79 -4.92 4.49
N VAL A 39 4.92 -5.51 4.13
CA VAL A 39 5.19 -5.97 2.76
C VAL A 39 4.24 -7.11 2.39
N LEU A 40 3.95 -8.01 3.33
CA LEU A 40 2.98 -9.08 3.10
C LEU A 40 1.56 -8.53 2.89
N ALA A 41 1.15 -7.52 3.65
CA ALA A 41 -0.13 -6.84 3.49
C ALA A 41 -0.21 -6.16 2.12
N LEU A 42 0.86 -5.48 1.69
CA LEU A 42 0.97 -4.87 0.38
C LEU A 42 0.81 -5.89 -0.75
N GLN A 43 1.54 -7.01 -0.68
CA GLN A 43 1.46 -8.07 -1.68
C GLN A 43 0.06 -8.67 -1.76
N LYS A 44 -0.59 -8.90 -0.62
CA LYS A 44 -1.99 -9.39 -0.57
C LYS A 44 -2.97 -8.40 -1.17
N ALA A 45 -2.79 -7.11 -0.91
CA ALA A 45 -3.65 -6.08 -1.48
C ALA A 45 -3.49 -6.00 -3.00
N LEU A 46 -2.27 -5.98 -3.52
CA LEU A 46 -2.00 -6.03 -4.97
C LEU A 46 -2.55 -7.32 -5.60
N ALA A 47 -2.42 -8.46 -4.93
CA ALA A 47 -3.00 -9.72 -5.41
C ALA A 47 -4.53 -9.66 -5.51
N LYS A 48 -5.18 -8.95 -4.58
CA LYS A 48 -6.63 -8.72 -4.61
C LYS A 48 -7.05 -7.82 -5.77
N GLU A 49 -6.21 -6.87 -6.16
CA GLU A 49 -6.41 -6.01 -7.35
C GLU A 49 -6.13 -6.75 -8.67
N GLY A 50 -5.74 -8.03 -8.62
CA GLY A 50 -5.53 -8.87 -9.80
C GLY A 50 -4.07 -9.03 -10.23
N TYR A 51 -3.12 -8.52 -9.45
CA TYR A 51 -1.69 -8.68 -9.74
C TYR A 51 -1.16 -10.03 -9.24
N ALA A 52 -0.72 -10.90 -10.15
CA ALA A 52 -0.12 -12.17 -9.77
C ALA A 52 1.24 -11.97 -9.09
N LEU A 53 1.25 -12.00 -7.75
CA LEU A 53 2.42 -11.81 -6.90
C LEU A 53 2.57 -12.94 -5.89
N ASN A 54 3.82 -13.28 -5.57
CA ASN A 54 4.10 -14.18 -4.47
C ASN A 54 4.09 -13.39 -3.15
N CYS A 55 3.26 -13.83 -2.21
CA CYS A 55 3.04 -13.15 -0.93
C CYS A 55 3.99 -13.68 0.15
N ASP A 56 5.30 -13.51 -0.04
CA ASP A 56 6.34 -13.99 0.89
C ASP A 56 6.73 -12.96 1.96
N GLY A 57 6.13 -11.77 1.94
CA GLY A 57 6.50 -10.67 2.81
C GLY A 57 7.85 -10.04 2.47
N VAL A 58 8.32 -10.16 1.22
CA VAL A 58 9.60 -9.60 0.72
C VAL A 58 9.37 -8.69 -0.48
N PHE A 59 9.86 -7.46 -0.39
CA PHE A 59 9.71 -6.43 -1.42
C PHE A 59 10.80 -6.65 -2.49
N GLY A 60 10.48 -7.50 -3.45
CA GLY A 60 11.30 -7.74 -4.64
C GLY A 60 10.88 -6.91 -5.85
N GLU A 61 11.62 -7.06 -6.95
CA GLU A 61 11.35 -6.37 -8.22
C GLU A 61 9.94 -6.65 -8.77
N ASN A 62 9.39 -7.84 -8.50
CA ASN A 62 8.02 -8.18 -8.89
C ASN A 62 6.98 -7.30 -8.17
N VAL A 63 7.20 -7.03 -6.87
CA VAL A 63 6.33 -6.15 -6.08
C VAL A 63 6.41 -4.72 -6.60
N GLU A 64 7.62 -4.24 -6.91
CA GLU A 64 7.81 -2.91 -7.50
C GLU A 64 7.08 -2.79 -8.85
N LYS A 65 7.25 -3.77 -9.74
CA LYS A 65 6.59 -3.76 -11.07
C LYS A 65 5.07 -3.76 -10.95
N ALA A 66 4.51 -4.58 -10.07
CA ALA A 66 3.08 -4.58 -9.81
C ALA A 66 2.60 -3.25 -9.21
N LEU A 67 3.39 -2.64 -8.32
CA LEU A 67 3.09 -1.32 -7.79
C LEU A 67 3.03 -0.26 -8.89
N LYS A 68 4.01 -0.25 -9.79
CA LYS A 68 4.05 0.70 -10.91
C LYS A 68 2.85 0.53 -11.83
N SER A 69 2.47 -0.72 -12.13
CA SER A 69 1.26 -0.98 -12.90
C SER A 69 -0.01 -0.54 -12.17
N PHE A 70 -0.13 -0.84 -10.87
CA PHE A 70 -1.26 -0.40 -10.07
C PHE A 70 -1.35 1.13 -10.05
N GLN A 71 -0.23 1.80 -9.83
CA GLN A 71 -0.16 3.26 -9.83
C GLN A 71 -0.57 3.86 -11.18
N ARG A 72 -0.13 3.26 -12.29
CA ARG A 72 -0.55 3.66 -13.64
C ARG A 72 -2.05 3.46 -13.86
N ASP A 73 -2.60 2.31 -13.45
CA ASP A 73 -4.01 1.98 -13.61
C ASP A 73 -4.92 2.96 -12.82
N PHE A 74 -4.45 3.40 -11.65
CA PHE A 74 -5.18 4.33 -10.78
C PHE A 74 -4.84 5.81 -11.04
N GLY A 75 -4.01 6.11 -12.05
CA GLY A 75 -3.67 7.48 -12.44
C GLY A 75 -2.90 8.28 -11.38
N ILE A 76 -2.14 7.59 -10.53
CA ILE A 76 -1.21 8.20 -9.55
C ILE A 76 0.23 8.02 -10.01
N VAL A 77 1.19 8.60 -9.28
CA VAL A 77 2.61 8.56 -9.67
C VAL A 77 3.14 7.13 -9.60
N ASP A 78 3.69 6.63 -10.71
CA ASP A 78 4.18 5.25 -10.86
C ASP A 78 5.65 5.06 -10.45
N ASP A 79 6.01 5.61 -9.28
CA ASP A 79 7.38 5.53 -8.76
C ASP A 79 7.76 4.13 -8.26
N GLY A 80 6.80 3.20 -8.13
CA GLY A 80 7.04 1.88 -7.54
C GLY A 80 7.14 1.91 -6.01
N ILE A 81 6.64 2.99 -5.40
CA ILE A 81 6.74 3.29 -3.97
C ILE A 81 5.37 3.21 -3.31
N ALA A 82 5.22 2.38 -2.27
CA ALA A 82 3.99 2.29 -1.48
C ALA A 82 4.01 3.38 -0.39
N GLY A 83 3.76 4.62 -0.83
CA GLY A 83 3.52 5.76 0.05
C GLY A 83 2.07 5.82 0.55
N PRO A 84 1.70 6.86 1.32
CA PRO A 84 0.36 7.01 1.87
C PRO A 84 -0.76 6.97 0.82
N ALA A 85 -0.56 7.57 -0.36
CA ALA A 85 -1.55 7.55 -1.44
C ALA A 85 -1.80 6.13 -1.98
N THR A 86 -0.74 5.39 -2.29
CA THR A 86 -0.83 3.99 -2.75
C THR A 86 -1.51 3.12 -1.70
N ARG A 87 -1.14 3.30 -0.42
CA ARG A 87 -1.71 2.58 0.72
C ARG A 87 -3.20 2.85 0.92
N LEU A 88 -3.63 4.11 0.80
CA LEU A 88 -5.04 4.48 0.87
C LEU A 88 -5.85 3.82 -0.25
N MET A 89 -5.33 3.78 -1.47
CA MET A 89 -6.00 3.11 -2.59
C MET A 89 -6.11 1.59 -2.38
N LEU A 90 -5.09 0.98 -1.77
CA LEU A 90 -5.07 -0.46 -1.45
C LEU A 90 -5.81 -0.82 -0.15
N GLY A 91 -6.18 0.17 0.67
CA GLY A 91 -6.84 -0.02 1.96
C GLY A 91 -5.97 -0.67 3.04
N ILE A 92 -4.66 -0.36 3.07
CA ILE A 92 -3.67 -0.93 4.00
C ILE A 92 -2.90 0.13 4.81
#